data_AF-A0A2G6U062-F1
#
_entry.id   AF-A0A2G6U062-F1
#
_cell.length_a   1.000
_cell.length_b   1.000
_cell.length_c   1.000
_cell.angle_alpha   90.00
_cell.angle_beta   90.00
_cell.angle_gamma   90.00
#
_symmetry.space_group_name_H-M   'P 1'
#
loop_
_entity.id
_entity.type
_entity.pdbx_description
1 polymer ?
#
loop_
_entity_poly.entity_id
_entity_poly.type
_entity_poly.pdbx_seq_one_letter_code
_entity_poly.pdbx_strand_id
1 'polypeptide(L)'
;MNASNKPSIQPIQPVSTDAPEDEDLAEQARPGHGVPSQDPDASAQFELSPEDAERESRSVFIGGGVLAGAAAGAAAGAAIAGPVGVVVGGTVGSVAGALGGAAAGAVAPAQGAEKPSHPGSKSSG
;
A
#
# COMPACT_ATOMS: atom_id res chain seq x y z
N MET A 1 36.10 -43.45 13.99
CA MET A 1 34.90 -42.67 13.62
C MET A 1 34.38 -41.99 14.88
N ASN A 2 34.32 -40.65 14.94
CA ASN A 2 33.55 -39.96 15.98
C ASN A 2 32.51 -39.09 15.26
N ALA A 3 31.31 -39.63 15.14
CA ALA A 3 30.18 -38.97 14.52
C ALA A 3 29.50 -38.07 15.57
N SER A 4 29.08 -36.88 15.14
CA SER A 4 28.17 -35.93 15.82
C SER A 4 28.83 -34.60 16.23
N ASN A 5 29.14 -33.78 15.24
CA ASN A 5 28.99 -32.33 15.38
C ASN A 5 27.97 -31.87 14.32
N LYS A 6 26.68 -32.12 14.60
CA LYS A 6 25.58 -31.61 13.78
C LYS A 6 25.20 -30.24 14.36
N PRO A 7 25.21 -29.15 13.59
CA PRO A 7 24.65 -27.89 14.07
C PRO A 7 23.18 -28.14 14.39
N SER A 8 22.81 -27.98 15.66
CA SER A 8 21.41 -27.97 16.08
C SER A 8 20.74 -26.79 15.38
N ILE A 9 20.09 -27.06 14.25
CA ILE A 9 19.09 -26.16 13.70
C ILE A 9 18.00 -26.10 14.76
N GLN A 10 18.00 -25.04 15.55
CA GLN A 10 16.90 -24.78 16.46
C GLN A 10 15.62 -24.72 15.62
N PRO A 11 14.54 -25.40 16.03
CA PRO A 11 13.25 -25.23 15.39
C PRO A 11 12.97 -23.72 15.31
N ILE A 12 12.59 -23.22 14.13
CA ILE A 12 11.95 -21.91 14.04
C ILE A 12 10.69 -22.00 14.89
N GLN A 13 10.78 -21.49 16.13
CA GLN A 13 9.62 -21.41 17.00
C GLN A 13 8.58 -20.58 16.24
N PRO A 14 7.34 -21.06 16.04
CA PRO A 14 6.28 -20.18 15.60
C PRO A 14 6.20 -19.05 16.63
N VAL A 15 6.30 -17.80 16.17
CA VAL A 15 6.14 -16.63 17.03
C VAL A 15 4.75 -16.75 17.64
N SER A 16 4.68 -17.06 18.94
CA SER A 16 3.43 -17.14 19.68
C SER A 16 2.74 -15.77 19.63
N THR A 17 1.46 -15.77 19.30
CA THR A 17 0.63 -14.57 19.11
C THR A 17 -0.03 -14.06 20.40
N ASP A 18 0.43 -14.50 21.58
CA ASP A 18 -0.16 -14.12 22.85
C ASP A 18 0.77 -13.16 23.61
N ALA A 19 0.31 -11.91 23.72
CA ALA A 19 0.91 -10.73 24.34
C ALA A 19 2.06 -10.08 23.54
N PRO A 20 2.10 -8.73 23.44
CA PRO A 20 3.29 -8.05 22.95
C PRO A 20 4.40 -8.33 23.97
N GLU A 21 5.33 -9.23 23.62
CA GLU A 21 6.51 -9.52 24.43
C GLU A 21 7.45 -8.30 24.53
N ASP A 22 7.20 -7.30 23.69
CA ASP A 22 7.92 -6.05 23.58
C ASP A 22 6.97 -4.88 23.81
N GLU A 23 7.15 -4.17 24.93
CA GLU A 23 6.34 -3.01 25.32
C GLU A 23 6.37 -1.92 24.23
N ASP A 24 7.50 -1.76 23.54
CA ASP A 24 7.66 -0.77 22.46
C ASP A 24 6.76 -1.10 21.26
N LEU A 25 6.50 -2.39 20.98
CA LEU A 25 5.59 -2.82 19.92
C LEU A 25 4.12 -2.64 20.33
N ALA A 26 3.81 -2.85 21.61
CA ALA A 26 2.48 -2.60 22.15
C ALA A 26 2.10 -1.11 22.04
N GLU A 27 3.06 -0.22 22.28
CA GLU A 27 2.87 1.23 22.18
C GLU A 27 2.66 1.72 20.75
N GLN A 28 3.27 1.05 19.76
CA GLN A 28 3.12 1.38 18.34
C GLN A 28 1.78 0.93 17.75
N ALA A 29 1.13 -0.04 18.39
CA ALA A 29 -0.12 -0.62 17.92
C ALA A 29 -1.34 0.20 18.38
N ARG A 30 -2.41 0.16 17.58
CA ARG A 30 -3.73 0.56 18.07
C ARG A 30 -4.18 -0.43 19.15
N PRO A 31 -4.85 0.00 20.23
CA PRO A 31 -5.33 -0.92 21.26
C PRO A 31 -6.18 -2.04 20.65
N GLY A 32 -5.78 -3.30 20.90
CA GLY A 32 -6.47 -4.49 20.37
C GLY A 32 -6.01 -4.96 18.99
N HIS A 33 -5.02 -4.31 18.38
CA HIS A 33 -4.43 -4.67 17.09
C HIS A 33 -2.93 -4.99 17.21
N GLY A 34 -2.37 -5.59 16.17
CA GLY A 34 -0.92 -5.78 16.05
C GLY A 34 -0.21 -4.51 15.55
N VAL A 35 1.08 -4.64 15.24
CA VAL A 35 1.84 -3.57 14.56
C VAL A 35 1.13 -3.21 13.25
N PRO A 36 0.79 -1.94 12.99
CA PRO A 36 0.02 -1.56 11.81
C PRO A 36 0.64 -2.09 10.50
N SER A 37 1.96 -2.04 10.32
CA SER A 37 2.61 -2.54 9.10
C SER A 37 2.48 -4.06 8.85
N GLN A 38 2.09 -4.83 9.86
CA GLN A 38 1.98 -6.30 9.82
C GLN A 38 0.56 -6.80 10.08
N ASP A 39 -0.35 -5.91 10.49
CA ASP A 39 -1.76 -6.24 10.71
C ASP A 39 -2.56 -5.94 9.44
N PRO A 40 -3.13 -6.97 8.77
CA PRO A 40 -3.91 -6.77 7.55
C PRO A 40 -5.27 -6.10 7.82
N ASP A 41 -5.70 -5.98 9.08
CA ASP A 41 -6.92 -5.26 9.42
C ASP A 41 -6.74 -3.75 9.16
N ALA A 42 -7.61 -3.17 8.34
CA ALA A 42 -7.58 -1.76 8.02
C ALA A 42 -7.74 -0.87 9.27
N SER A 43 -8.45 -1.36 10.29
CA SER A 43 -8.64 -0.65 11.55
C SER A 43 -7.38 -0.61 12.42
N ALA A 44 -6.37 -1.45 12.15
CA ALA A 44 -5.05 -1.35 12.75
C ALA A 44 -4.23 -0.16 12.22
N GLN A 45 -4.56 0.36 11.03
CA GLN A 45 -3.88 1.52 10.45
C GLN A 45 -4.33 2.83 11.12
N PHE A 46 -3.43 3.81 11.15
CA PHE A 46 -3.80 5.16 11.53
C PHE A 46 -4.45 5.90 10.36
N GLU A 47 -5.57 6.56 10.62
CA GLU A 47 -6.23 7.40 9.61
C GLU A 47 -5.33 8.58 9.25
N LEU A 48 -5.20 8.84 7.94
CA LEU A 48 -4.52 10.02 7.43
C LEU A 48 -5.35 11.26 7.71
N SER A 49 -4.68 12.40 7.88
CA SER A 49 -5.37 13.68 7.85
C SER A 49 -6.02 13.87 6.47
N PRO A 50 -7.14 14.62 6.35
CA PRO A 50 -7.77 14.87 5.06
C PRO A 50 -6.82 15.47 4.03
N GLU A 51 -5.89 16.33 4.47
CA GLU A 51 -4.86 16.92 3.60
C GLU A 51 -3.87 15.86 3.09
N ASP A 52 -3.38 14.99 3.98
CA ASP A 52 -2.44 13.93 3.62
C ASP A 52 -3.11 12.90 2.70
N ALA A 53 -4.36 12.52 3.00
CA ALA A 53 -5.15 11.62 2.17
C ALA A 53 -5.36 12.18 0.75
N GLU A 54 -5.61 13.48 0.61
CA GLU A 54 -5.74 14.15 -0.69
C GLU A 54 -4.40 14.16 -1.45
N ARG A 55 -3.29 14.44 -0.76
CA ARG A 55 -1.94 14.44 -1.34
C ARG A 55 -1.53 13.05 -1.81
N GLU A 56 -1.75 12.03 -0.98
CA GLU A 56 -1.46 10.64 -1.32
C GLU A 56 -2.34 10.18 -2.49
N SER A 57 -3.65 10.46 -2.46
CA SER A 57 -4.55 10.14 -3.57
C SER A 57 -4.09 10.77 -4.88
N ARG A 58 -3.72 12.06 -4.87
CA ARG A 58 -3.16 12.74 -6.06
C ARG A 58 -1.90 12.05 -6.56
N SER A 59 -1.01 11.65 -5.67
CA SER A 59 0.22 10.95 -6.05
C SER A 59 -0.07 9.58 -6.68
N VAL A 60 -1.06 8.85 -6.15
CA VAL A 60 -1.50 7.56 -6.69
C VAL A 60 -2.07 7.73 -8.09
N PHE A 61 -2.92 8.74 -8.31
CA PHE A 61 -3.46 9.01 -9.64
C PHE A 61 -2.38 9.42 -10.65
N ILE A 62 -1.42 10.27 -10.26
CA ILE A 62 -0.29 10.65 -11.13
C ILE A 62 0.57 9.42 -11.44
N GLY A 63 0.96 8.66 -10.43
CA GLY A 63 1.83 7.48 -10.58
C GLY A 63 1.15 6.37 -11.39
N GLY A 64 -0.12 6.07 -11.10
CA GLY A 64 -0.93 5.15 -11.87
C GLY A 64 -1.11 5.61 -13.31
N GLY A 65 -1.32 6.91 -13.52
CA GLY A 65 -1.37 7.55 -14.84
C GLY A 65 -0.08 7.38 -15.61
N VAL A 66 1.08 7.66 -15.01
CA VAL A 66 2.41 7.42 -15.60
C VAL A 66 2.54 5.99 -16.10
N LEU A 67 2.24 5.01 -15.25
CA LEU A 67 2.37 3.59 -15.60
C LEU A 67 1.42 3.20 -16.72
N ALA A 68 0.14 3.55 -16.61
CA ALA A 68 -0.87 3.23 -17.61
C ALA A 68 -0.57 3.90 -18.95
N GLY A 69 -0.19 5.17 -18.93
CA GLY A 69 0.20 5.93 -20.11
C GLY A 69 1.47 5.37 -20.76
N ALA A 70 2.47 5.00 -19.97
CA ALA A 70 3.68 4.36 -20.48
C ALA A 70 3.36 3.03 -21.18
N ALA A 71 2.54 2.19 -20.56
CA ALA A 71 2.12 0.91 -21.14
C ALA A 71 1.33 1.10 -22.45
N ALA A 72 0.34 2.01 -22.44
CA ALA A 72 -0.46 2.30 -23.62
C ALA A 72 0.37 2.91 -24.76
N GLY A 73 1.22 3.89 -24.45
CA GLY A 73 2.10 4.54 -25.41
C GLY A 73 3.14 3.58 -25.98
N ALA A 74 3.73 2.70 -25.14
CA ALA A 74 4.63 1.65 -25.58
C ALA A 74 3.94 0.67 -26.54
N ALA A 75 2.71 0.24 -26.23
CA ALA A 75 1.94 -0.66 -27.09
C ALA A 75 1.62 -0.02 -28.46
N ALA A 76 1.13 1.23 -28.46
CA ALA A 76 0.87 1.97 -29.68
C ALA A 76 2.15 2.21 -30.51
N GLY A 77 3.23 2.59 -29.83
CA GLY A 77 4.53 2.80 -30.45
C GLY A 77 5.11 1.51 -31.05
N ALA A 78 4.96 0.38 -30.36
CA ALA A 78 5.34 -0.94 -30.89
C ALA A 78 4.63 -1.26 -32.20
N ALA A 79 3.33 -0.99 -32.27
CA ALA A 79 2.52 -1.25 -33.45
C ALA A 79 2.93 -0.39 -34.67
N ILE A 80 3.37 0.86 -34.43
CA ILE A 80 3.69 1.81 -35.49
C ILE A 80 5.16 1.71 -35.93
N ALA A 81 6.08 1.56 -34.98
CA ALA A 81 7.52 1.73 -35.21
C ALA A 81 8.39 0.61 -34.57
N GLY A 82 7.77 -0.48 -34.11
CA GLY A 82 8.49 -1.62 -33.54
C GLY A 82 9.23 -1.27 -32.25
N PRO A 83 10.41 -1.86 -31.99
CA PRO A 83 11.13 -1.69 -30.71
C PRO A 83 11.49 -0.24 -30.37
N VAL A 84 11.84 0.59 -31.36
CA VAL A 84 12.14 2.02 -31.13
C VAL A 84 10.87 2.75 -30.68
N GLY A 85 9.74 2.40 -31.28
CA GLY A 85 8.43 2.93 -30.90
C GLY A 85 8.02 2.59 -29.47
N VAL A 86 8.45 1.44 -28.91
CA VAL A 86 8.21 1.12 -27.49
C VAL A 86 8.86 2.15 -26.57
N VAL A 87 10.11 2.52 -26.84
CA VAL A 87 10.86 3.47 -26.00
C VAL A 87 10.28 4.89 -26.13
N VAL A 88 10.06 5.36 -27.36
CA VAL A 88 9.52 6.69 -27.60
C VAL A 88 8.06 6.77 -27.15
N GLY A 89 7.25 5.79 -27.51
CA GLY A 89 5.85 5.72 -27.14
C GLY A 89 5.67 5.57 -25.63
N GLY A 90 6.49 4.77 -24.96
CA GLY A 90 6.46 4.62 -23.50
C GLY A 90 6.80 5.92 -22.77
N THR A 91 7.84 6.64 -23.22
CA THR A 91 8.22 7.92 -22.60
C THR A 91 7.16 8.99 -22.84
N VAL A 92 6.68 9.18 -24.07
CA VAL A 92 5.61 10.15 -24.37
C VAL A 92 4.31 9.77 -23.65
N GLY A 93 3.96 8.49 -23.68
CA GLY A 93 2.79 7.95 -23.00
C GLY A 93 2.84 8.15 -21.50
N SER A 94 4.01 8.02 -20.87
CA SER A 94 4.17 8.26 -19.43
C SER A 94 3.89 9.71 -19.04
N VAL A 95 4.32 10.68 -19.85
CA VAL A 95 4.06 12.11 -19.61
C VAL A 95 2.58 12.42 -19.79
N ALA A 96 1.98 11.93 -20.88
CA ALA A 96 0.54 12.07 -21.12
C ALA A 96 -0.28 11.42 -20.00
N GLY A 97 0.17 10.26 -19.54
CA GLY A 97 -0.40 9.52 -18.42
C GLY A 97 -0.30 10.26 -17.10
N ALA A 98 0.83 10.88 -16.78
CA ALA A 98 1.01 11.70 -15.59
C ALA A 98 0.02 12.87 -15.55
N LEU A 99 -0.10 13.58 -16.68
CA LEU A 99 -1.01 14.72 -16.83
C LEU A 99 -2.47 14.28 -16.75
N GLY A 100 -2.83 13.18 -17.42
CA GLY A 100 -4.16 12.59 -17.35
C GLY A 100 -4.51 12.10 -15.94
N GLY A 101 -3.54 11.48 -15.26
CA GLY A 101 -3.65 11.06 -13.87
C GLY A 101 -3.87 12.24 -12.92
N ALA A 102 -3.08 13.32 -13.05
CA ALA A 102 -3.28 14.55 -12.28
C ALA A 102 -4.70 15.13 -12.47
N ALA A 103 -5.17 15.18 -13.71
CA ALA A 103 -6.52 15.67 -14.03
C ALA A 103 -7.62 14.76 -13.45
N ALA A 104 -7.46 13.43 -13.56
CA ALA A 104 -8.39 12.47 -12.98
C ALA A 104 -8.44 12.57 -11.44
N GLY A 105 -7.28 12.71 -10.79
CA GLY A 105 -7.19 12.88 -9.35
C GLY A 105 -7.80 14.19 -8.84
N ALA A 106 -7.87 15.24 -9.67
CA ALA A 106 -8.50 16.50 -9.30
C ALA A 106 -10.04 16.45 -9.24
N VAL A 107 -10.65 15.46 -9.90
CA VAL A 107 -12.12 15.27 -9.93
C VAL A 107 -12.56 13.99 -9.20
N ALA A 108 -11.60 13.20 -8.71
CA ALA A 108 -11.89 11.99 -7.96
C ALA A 108 -12.51 12.34 -6.59
N PRO A 109 -13.51 11.57 -6.13
CA PRO A 109 -14.05 11.74 -4.79
C PRO A 109 -12.98 11.39 -3.75
N ALA A 110 -12.94 12.16 -2.66
CA ALA A 110 -12.10 11.86 -1.52
C ALA A 110 -12.50 10.49 -0.94
N GLN A 111 -11.60 9.52 -1.03
CA GLN A 111 -11.78 8.21 -0.43
C GLN A 111 -11.08 8.24 0.94
N GLY A 112 -11.88 8.32 2.00
CA GLY A 112 -11.35 8.41 3.37
C GLY A 112 -12.38 8.72 4.45
N ALA A 113 -13.64 8.35 4.28
CA ALA A 113 -14.65 8.55 5.31
C ALA A 113 -15.65 7.38 5.36
N GLU A 114 -15.15 6.16 5.61
CA GLU A 114 -16.02 5.20 6.29
C GLU A 114 -15.98 5.53 7.78
N LYS A 115 -16.98 6.30 8.23
CA LYS A 115 -17.21 6.53 9.66
C LYS A 115 -17.42 5.17 10.34
N PRO A 116 -16.61 4.76 11.33
CA PRO A 116 -16.89 3.57 12.11
C PRO A 116 -18.20 3.79 12.86
N SER A 117 -19.28 3.15 12.41
CA SER A 117 -20.50 3.01 13.19
C SER A 117 -20.16 2.11 14.38
N HIS A 118 -19.92 2.71 15.55
CA HIS A 118 -19.76 1.95 16.79
C HIS A 118 -21.09 1.23 17.11
N PRO A 119 -21.15 -0.11 17.11
CA PRO A 119 -22.27 -0.83 17.67
C PRO A 119 -22.00 -1.02 19.16
N GLY A 120 -22.73 -0.29 20.01
CA GLY A 120 -22.93 -0.70 21.40
C GLY A 120 -22.45 0.25 22.48
N SER A 121 -23.03 1.44 22.58
CA SER A 121 -23.25 2.03 23.91
C SER A 121 -24.45 1.33 24.56
N LYS A 122 -24.20 0.26 25.32
CA LYS A 122 -25.19 -0.20 26.30
C LYS A 122 -25.27 0.88 27.38
N SER A 123 -26.34 1.66 27.34
CA SER A 123 -26.80 2.49 28.45
C SER A 123 -27.10 1.56 29.63
N SER A 124 -26.30 1.65 30.68
CA SER A 124 -26.62 1.12 32.01
C SER A 124 -26.63 2.32 32.96
N GLY A 125 -27.81 2.63 33.49
CA GLY A 125 -28.08 3.76 34.37
C GLY A 125 -29.49 4.26 34.17
#